data_AF-A0A2W6FL40-F1
#
_entry.id   AF-A0A2W6FL40-F1
#
_cell.length_a   1.000
_cell.length_b   1.000
_cell.length_c   1.000
_cell.angle_alpha   90.00
_cell.angle_beta   90.00
_cell.angle_gamma   90.00
#
_symmetry.space_group_name_H-M   'P 1'
#
loop_
_entity.id
_entity.type
_entity.pdbx_description
1 polymer ?
#
loop_
_entity_poly.entity_id
_entity_poly.type
_entity_poly.pdbx_seq_one_letter_code
_entity_poly.pdbx_strand_id
1 'polypeptide(L)'
;MEWFLKVLRQYADFVGRARRAEYWMFMLVSLIVSIVLAIVQAVVGTGLLDLLYSVAVLVPGLAVGVRRLHDTGRSAWWLLIAL
;
A
#
# COMPACT_ATOMS: atom_id res chain seq x y z
N MET A 1 -14.20 -2.42 0.61
CA MET A 1 -13.51 -2.23 1.90
C MET A 1 -12.79 -3.50 2.37
N GLU A 2 -13.40 -4.69 2.27
CA GLU A 2 -12.79 -5.98 2.69
C GLU A 2 -11.35 -6.20 2.21
N TRP A 3 -11.03 -5.87 0.96
CA TRP A 3 -9.69 -6.09 0.42
C TRP A 3 -8.61 -5.19 1.04
N PHE A 4 -8.97 -3.97 1.45
CA PHE A 4 -8.03 -3.07 2.13
C PHE A 4 -7.65 -3.64 3.50
N LEU A 5 -8.67 -4.06 4.27
CA LEU A 5 -8.47 -4.72 5.56
C LEU A 5 -7.69 -6.02 5.42
N LYS A 6 -7.91 -6.77 4.33
CA LYS A 6 -7.15 -7.98 4.04
C LYS A 6 -5.65 -7.71 3.87
N VAL A 7 -5.27 -6.66 3.13
CA VAL A 7 -3.86 -6.28 2.97
C VAL A 7 -3.23 -5.85 4.30
N LEU A 8 -3.97 -5.11 5.13
CA LEU A 8 -3.50 -4.75 6.48
C LEU A 8 -3.38 -5.96 7.42
N ARG A 9 -4.24 -6.97 7.29
CA ARG A 9 -4.10 -8.23 8.04
C ARG A 9 -2.91 -9.06 7.56
N GLN A 10 -2.58 -8.98 6.27
CA GLN A 10 -1.44 -9.63 5.64
C GLN A 10 -0.26 -8.67 5.47
N TYR A 11 -0.06 -7.75 6.42
CA TYR A 11 0.86 -6.63 6.24
C TYR A 11 2.33 -7.04 6.03
N ALA A 12 2.76 -8.15 6.62
CA ALA A 12 4.12 -8.70 6.49
C ALA A 12 4.13 -10.09 5.82
N ASP A 13 3.04 -10.45 5.13
CA ASP A 13 2.96 -11.70 4.38
C ASP A 13 3.41 -11.48 2.94
N PHE A 14 4.65 -11.84 2.65
CA PHE A 14 5.26 -11.74 1.33
C PHE A 14 5.06 -13.01 0.49
N VAL A 15 4.42 -14.03 1.06
CA VAL A 15 4.23 -15.33 0.42
C VAL A 15 2.83 -15.42 -0.18
N GLY A 16 2.74 -16.10 -1.33
CA GLY A 16 1.47 -16.29 -2.02
C GLY A 16 1.17 -15.23 -3.07
N ARG A 17 -0.13 -15.00 -3.29
CA ARG A 17 -0.68 -14.41 -4.52
C ARG A 17 -1.70 -13.33 -4.21
N ALA A 18 -1.56 -12.16 -4.82
CA ALA A 18 -2.47 -11.02 -4.63
C ALA A 18 -3.31 -10.77 -5.88
N ARG A 19 -4.62 -10.98 -5.78
CA ARG A 19 -5.55 -10.73 -6.90
C ARG A 19 -5.47 -9.26 -7.34
N ARG A 20 -5.74 -8.99 -8.62
CA ARG A 20 -5.76 -7.62 -9.17
C ARG A 20 -6.65 -6.67 -8.36
N ALA A 21 -7.81 -7.14 -7.92
CA ALA A 21 -8.73 -6.35 -7.11
C ALA A 21 -8.15 -5.97 -5.73
N GLU A 22 -7.36 -6.86 -5.11
CA GLU A 22 -6.71 -6.61 -3.82
C GLU A 22 -5.66 -5.49 -3.94
N TYR A 23 -4.82 -5.59 -4.97
CA TYR A 23 -3.82 -4.58 -5.26
C TYR A 23 -4.45 -3.22 -5.57
N TRP A 24 -5.38 -3.16 -6.52
CA TRP A 24 -5.95 -1.88 -6.97
C TRP A 24 -6.83 -1.22 -5.90
N MET A 25 -7.56 -2.00 -5.09
CA MET A 25 -8.30 -1.40 -3.99
C MET A 25 -7.38 -0.87 -2.89
N PHE A 26 -6.28 -1.55 -2.58
CA PHE A 26 -5.31 -1.03 -1.63
C PHE A 26 -4.72 0.29 -2.14
N MET A 27 -4.29 0.35 -3.40
CA MET A 27 -3.77 1.57 -4.00
C MET A 27 -4.79 2.71 -4.02
N LEU A 28 -6.05 2.42 -4.40
CA LEU A 28 -7.11 3.42 -4.45
C LEU A 28 -7.45 3.98 -3.07
N VAL A 29 -7.63 3.12 -2.07
CA VAL A 29 -7.93 3.56 -0.70
C VAL A 29 -6.74 4.32 -0.13
N SER A 30 -5.52 3.84 -0.35
CA SER A 30 -4.32 4.55 0.11
C SER A 30 -4.19 5.93 -0.52
N LEU A 31 -4.51 6.08 -1.82
CA LEU A 31 -4.54 7.37 -2.50
C LEU A 31 -5.59 8.31 -1.90
N ILE A 32 -6.80 7.82 -1.64
CA ILE A 32 -7.87 8.62 -1.01
C ILE A 32 -7.43 9.11 0.37
N VAL A 33 -6.86 8.22 1.20
CA VAL A 33 -6.36 8.59 2.53
C VAL A 33 -5.23 9.62 2.42
N SER A 34 -4.28 9.44 1.49
CA SER A 34 -3.22 10.43 1.25
C SER A 34 -3.77 11.80 0.86
N ILE A 35 -4.79 11.87 0.01
CA ILE A 35 -5.44 13.15 -0.36
C ILE A 35 -6.11 13.80 0.85
N VAL A 36 -6.82 13.02 1.65
CA VAL A 36 -7.49 13.52 2.87
C VAL A 36 -6.45 14.05 3.86
N LEU A 37 -5.36 13.32 4.09
CA LEU A 37 -4.30 13.74 5.01
C LEU A 37 -3.58 15.00 4.50
N ALA A 38 -3.33 15.11 3.19
CA ALA A 38 -2.75 16.32 2.60
C ALA A 38 -3.63 17.57 2.83
N ILE A 39 -4.95 17.44 2.71
CA ILE A 39 -5.90 18.53 3.02
C ILE A 39 -5.86 18.86 4.51
N VAL A 40 -5.89 17.86 5.39
CA VAL A 40 -5.81 18.05 6.84
C VAL A 40 -4.51 18.74 7.22
N GLN A 41 -3.39 18.34 6.64
CA GLN A 41 -2.09 18.98 6.86
C GLN A 41 -2.08 20.43 6.39
N ALA A 42 -2.69 20.74 5.24
CA ALA A 42 -2.79 22.11 4.75
C ALA A 42 -3.61 23.03 5.69
N VAL A 43 -4.60 22.48 6.40
CA VAL A 43 -5.46 23.23 7.32
C VAL A 43 -4.87 23.33 8.73
N VAL A 44 -4.29 22.23 9.25
CA VAL A 44 -3.85 22.10 10.66
C VAL A 44 -2.35 22.42 10.83
N GLY A 45 -1.56 22.34 9.75
CA GLY A 45 -0.12 22.64 9.76
C GLY A 45 0.76 21.54 10.37
N THR A 46 0.24 20.33 10.57
CA THR A 46 0.99 19.22 11.18
C THR A 46 1.53 18.27 10.11
N GLY A 47 2.84 18.33 9.83
CA GLY A 47 3.51 17.45 8.84
C GLY A 47 3.79 16.02 9.30
N LEU A 48 3.48 15.67 10.55
CA LEU A 48 3.77 14.36 11.11
C LEU A 48 2.76 13.28 10.70
N LEU A 49 1.52 13.66 10.36
CA LEU A 49 0.45 12.72 10.05
C LEU A 49 0.72 11.97 8.73
N ASP A 50 1.14 12.70 7.69
CA ASP A 50 1.54 12.12 6.40
C ASP A 50 2.72 11.16 6.56
N LEU A 51 3.71 11.55 7.37
CA LEU A 51 4.88 10.71 7.65
C LEU A 51 4.48 9.40 8.35
N LEU A 52 3.68 9.50 9.42
CA LEU A 52 3.21 8.33 10.16
C LEU A 52 2.38 7.39 9.28
N TYR A 53 1.50 7.96 8.46
CA TYR A 53 0.70 7.17 7.54
C TYR A 53 1.57 6.46 6.50
N SER A 54 2.51 7.18 5.88
CA SER A 54 3.45 6.63 4.90
C SER A 54 4.22 5.43 5.47
N VAL A 55 4.75 5.55 6.69
CA VAL A 55 5.45 4.45 7.37
C VAL A 55 4.50 3.28 7.65
N ALA A 56 3.27 3.55 8.08
CA ALA A 56 2.28 2.50 8.36
C ALA A 56 1.88 1.70 7.12
N VAL A 57 1.77 2.33 5.95
CA VAL A 57 1.37 1.66 4.70
C VAL A 57 2.54 1.13 3.88
N LEU A 58 3.78 1.49 4.22
CA LEU A 58 4.98 1.07 3.50
C LEU A 58 5.10 -0.45 3.42
N VAL A 59 5.07 -1.13 4.57
CA VAL A 59 5.24 -2.60 4.64
C VAL A 59 4.08 -3.34 3.96
N PRO A 60 2.79 -3.03 4.25
CA PRO A 60 1.68 -3.65 3.52
C PRO A 60 1.72 -3.39 2.00
N GLY A 61 2.15 -2.19 1.58
CA GLY A 61 2.31 -1.83 0.17
C GLY A 61 3.37 -2.68 -0.54
N LEU A 62 4.51 -2.87 0.11
CA LEU A 62 5.55 -3.78 -0.38
C LEU A 62 5.05 -5.22 -0.42
N ALA A 63 4.39 -5.70 0.64
CA ALA A 63 3.88 -7.07 0.71
C ALA A 63 2.86 -7.39 -0.39
N VAL A 64 1.90 -6.51 -0.66
CA VAL A 64 0.93 -6.71 -1.75
C VAL A 64 1.58 -6.60 -3.13
N GLY A 65 2.57 -5.70 -3.29
CA GLY A 65 3.35 -5.56 -4.53
C GLY A 65 4.15 -6.82 -4.85
N VAL A 66 4.85 -7.39 -3.86
CA VAL A 66 5.61 -8.65 -3.99
C VAL A 66 4.70 -9.80 -4.39
N ARG A 67 3.58 -10.00 -3.68
CA ARG A 67 2.61 -11.06 -4.00
C ARG A 67 2.01 -10.90 -5.40
N ARG A 68 1.86 -9.66 -5.87
CA ARG A 68 1.36 -9.37 -7.23
C ARG A 68 2.40 -9.65 -8.33
N LEU A 69 3.70 -9.45 -8.06
CA LEU A 69 4.77 -9.83 -8.98
C LEU A 69 4.96 -11.35 -9.03
N HIS A 70 4.82 -12.03 -7.89
CA HIS A 70 4.83 -13.49 -7.84
C HIS A 70 3.70 -14.11 -8.68
N ASP A 71 2.54 -13.46 -8.79
CA ASP A 71 1.47 -13.89 -9.72
C ASP A 71 1.91 -13.92 -11.19
N THR A 72 2.85 -13.07 -11.60
CA THR A 72 3.34 -12.99 -12.98
C THR A 72 4.67 -13.72 -13.17
N GLY A 73 5.11 -14.49 -12.17
CA GLY A 73 6.36 -15.24 -12.20
C GLY A 73 7.61 -14.35 -12.06
N ARG A 74 7.46 -13.10 -11.63
CA ARG A 74 8.57 -12.16 -11.45
C ARG A 74 9.05 -12.13 -10.00
N SER A 75 10.35 -11.94 -9.80
CA SER A 75 10.93 -11.77 -8.47
C SER A 75 10.52 -10.43 -7.83
N ALA A 76 10.53 -10.37 -6.49
CA ALA A 76 10.24 -9.16 -5.72
C ALA A 76 11.13 -7.95 -6.10
N TRP A 77 12.35 -8.21 -6.57
CA TRP A 77 13.31 -7.18 -6.99
C TRP A 77 12.82 -6.29 -8.12
N TRP A 78 11.83 -6.75 -8.91
CA TRP A 78 11.19 -5.93 -9.93
C TRP A 78 10.45 -4.71 -9.36
N LEU A 79 10.14 -4.67 -8.05
CA LEU A 79 9.62 -3.46 -7.40
C LEU A 79 10.59 -2.29 -7.45
N LEU A 80 11.91 -2.55 -7.42
CA LEU A 80 12.93 -1.48 -7.45
C LEU A 80 13.07 -0.82 -8.83
N ILE A 81 12.57 -1.49 -9.88
CA ILE A 81 12.64 -1.01 -11.27
C ILE A 81 11.32 -0.29 -11.64
N ALA A 82 10.29 -0.38 -10.81
CA ALA A 82 8.95 0.11 -11.11
C ALA A 82 8.74 1.61 -10.81
N LEU A 83 9.82 2.42 -10.79
CA LEU A 83 9.77 3.88 -10.70
C LEU A 83 10.16 4.51 -12.04
#